data_AF-X1KDR4-F1
#
_entry.id   AF-X1KDR4-F1
#
_cell.length_a   1.000
_cell.length_b   1.000
_cell.length_c   1.000
_cell.angle_alpha   90.00
_cell.angle_beta   90.00
_cell.angle_gamma   90.00
#
_symmetry.space_group_name_H-M   'P 1'
#
loop_
_entity.id
_entity.type
_entity.pdbx_description
1 polymer ?
#
loop_
_entity_poly.entity_id
_entity_poly.type
_entity_poly.pdbx_seq_one_letter_code
_entity_poly.pdbx_strand_id
1 'polypeptide(L)'
;MNRVIQGEKKDELESKQKELEAEARKEAVRRVKSSFILEEIAEQENIQVEQKDLDRRIAEIAQRSGKPEDEIRQYLDRQNLIPGLKAELRERKVIEFLLAEAKVEEK
;
A
#
# COMPACT_ATOMS: atom_id res chain seq x y z
N MET A 1 30.16 -24.30 32.32
CA MET A 1 29.18 -24.81 31.34
C MET A 1 28.25 -23.67 30.88
N ASN A 2 28.77 -22.58 30.30
CA ASN A 2 27.96 -21.40 29.95
C ASN A 2 28.14 -20.89 28.50
N ARG A 3 28.92 -21.61 27.67
CA ARG A 3 29.20 -21.23 26.27
C ARG A 3 28.24 -21.82 25.24
N VAL A 4 27.61 -22.96 25.54
CA VAL A 4 26.70 -23.66 24.61
C VAL A 4 25.36 -22.90 24.48
N ILE A 5 24.80 -22.42 25.60
CA ILE A 5 23.53 -21.67 25.65
C ILE A 5 23.59 -20.34 24.88
N GLN A 6 24.77 -19.71 24.76
CA GLN A 6 24.94 -18.49 23.96
C GLN A 6 25.06 -18.76 22.45
N GLY A 7 25.52 -19.94 22.04
CA GLY A 7 25.55 -20.36 20.64
C GLY A 7 24.16 -20.72 20.13
N GLU A 8 23.42 -21.55 20.87
CA GLU A 8 22.06 -21.98 20.52
C GLU A 8 21.09 -20.80 20.39
N LYS A 9 21.16 -19.81 21.29
CA LYS A 9 20.37 -18.57 21.19
C LYS A 9 20.71 -17.72 19.96
N LYS A 10 21.97 -17.75 19.51
CA LYS A 10 22.39 -17.01 18.32
C LYS A 10 21.89 -17.70 17.05
N ASP A 11 21.98 -19.03 17.00
CA ASP A 11 21.50 -19.83 15.87
C ASP A 11 19.96 -19.74 15.74
N GLU A 12 19.23 -19.75 16.86
CA GLU A 12 17.77 -19.53 16.89
C GLU A 12 17.38 -18.13 16.38
N LEU A 13 18.11 -17.09 16.80
CA LEU A 13 17.87 -15.71 16.34
C LEU A 13 18.15 -15.57 14.83
N GLU A 14 19.23 -16.16 14.33
CA GLU A 14 19.55 -16.16 12.90
C GLU A 14 18.51 -16.93 12.08
N SER A 15 18.00 -18.06 12.58
CA SER A 15 16.91 -18.80 11.93
C SER A 15 15.63 -17.96 11.86
N LYS A 16 15.25 -17.34 12.99
CA LYS A 16 14.05 -16.51 13.07
C LYS A 16 14.15 -15.27 12.17
N GLN A 17 15.33 -14.67 12.05
CA GLN A 17 15.57 -13.57 11.12
C GLN A 17 15.38 -14.03 9.67
N LYS A 18 15.94 -15.18 9.28
CA LYS A 18 15.76 -15.74 7.93
C LYS A 18 14.31 -16.06 7.63
N GLU A 19 13.55 -16.57 8.59
CA GLU A 19 12.11 -16.82 8.45
C GLU A 19 11.34 -15.52 8.21
N LEU A 20 11.62 -14.47 8.99
CA LEU A 20 11.00 -13.15 8.81
C LEU A 20 11.34 -12.55 7.44
N GLU A 21 12.59 -12.65 7.00
CA GLU A 21 13.03 -12.18 5.68
C GLU A 21 12.34 -12.96 4.55
N ALA A 22 12.19 -14.28 4.70
CA ALA A 22 11.51 -15.12 3.72
C ALA A 22 10.02 -14.78 3.60
N GLU A 23 9.33 -14.59 4.73
CA GLU A 23 7.91 -14.22 4.71
C GLU A 23 7.70 -12.81 4.17
N ALA A 24 8.52 -11.84 4.57
CA ALA A 24 8.49 -10.48 4.03
C ALA A 24 8.72 -10.48 2.51
N ARG A 25 9.65 -11.30 2.01
CA ARG A 25 9.88 -11.46 0.56
C ARG A 25 8.67 -12.04 -0.15
N LYS A 26 8.06 -13.08 0.42
CA LYS A 26 6.86 -13.71 -0.15
C LYS A 26 5.69 -12.73 -0.22
N GLU A 27 5.50 -11.95 0.83
CA GLU A 27 4.48 -10.90 0.87
C GLU A 27 4.76 -9.80 -0.16
N ALA A 28 6.01 -9.32 -0.26
CA ALA A 28 6.41 -8.31 -1.24
C ALA A 28 6.16 -8.80 -2.67
N VAL A 29 6.51 -10.04 -3.00
CA VAL A 29 6.22 -10.64 -4.31
C VAL A 29 4.73 -10.65 -4.60
N ARG A 30 3.90 -11.03 -3.62
CA ARG A 30 2.44 -11.02 -3.78
C ARG A 30 1.92 -9.60 -4.02
N ARG A 31 2.38 -8.61 -3.25
CA ARG A 31 1.97 -7.20 -3.38
C ARG A 31 2.32 -6.64 -4.76
N VAL A 32 3.54 -6.87 -5.23
CA VAL A 32 3.99 -6.41 -6.56
C VAL A 32 3.17 -7.06 -7.67
N LYS A 33 2.87 -8.36 -7.56
CA LYS A 33 1.97 -9.02 -8.53
C LYS A 33 0.57 -8.41 -8.53
N SER A 34 0.00 -8.19 -7.35
CA SER A 34 -1.30 -7.54 -7.20
C SER A 34 -1.31 -6.14 -7.81
N SER A 35 -0.27 -5.33 -7.59
CA SER A 35 -0.21 -3.98 -8.15
C SER A 35 -0.17 -4.00 -9.68
N PHE A 36 0.58 -4.91 -10.29
CA PHE A 36 0.57 -5.06 -11.76
C PHE A 36 -0.80 -5.47 -12.31
N ILE A 37 -1.48 -6.41 -11.64
CA ILE A 37 -2.82 -6.85 -12.06
C ILE A 37 -3.82 -5.69 -11.96
N LEU A 38 -3.79 -4.92 -10.86
CA LEU A 38 -4.71 -3.80 -10.66
C LEU A 38 -4.42 -2.66 -11.64
N GLU A 39 -3.14 -2.41 -11.99
CA GLU A 39 -2.79 -1.42 -13.01
C GLU A 39 -3.31 -1.84 -14.39
N GLU A 40 -3.11 -3.10 -14.78
CA GLU A 40 -3.62 -3.61 -16.06
C GLU A 40 -5.14 -3.48 -16.17
N ILE A 41 -5.88 -3.78 -15.10
CA ILE A 41 -7.33 -3.57 -15.05
C ILE A 41 -7.68 -2.09 -15.17
N ALA A 42 -6.93 -1.21 -14.48
CA ALA A 42 -7.15 0.23 -14.57
C ALA A 42 -6.97 0.74 -16.01
N GLU A 43 -5.99 0.22 -16.75
CA GLU A 43 -5.75 0.57 -18.14
C GLU A 43 -6.87 0.04 -19.06
N GLN A 44 -7.24 -1.24 -18.92
CA GLN A 44 -8.26 -1.88 -19.76
C GLN A 44 -9.65 -1.24 -19.59
N GLU A 45 -10.02 -0.90 -18.36
CA GLU A 45 -11.31 -0.29 -18.03
C GLU A 45 -11.27 1.24 -18.04
N ASN A 46 -10.12 1.82 -18.44
CA ASN A 46 -9.89 3.27 -18.53
C ASN A 46 -10.22 4.04 -17.23
N ILE A 47 -9.80 3.46 -16.10
CA ILE A 47 -10.00 4.03 -14.77
C ILE A 47 -8.95 5.11 -14.51
N GLN A 48 -9.41 6.36 -14.49
CA GLN A 48 -8.57 7.54 -14.28
C GLN A 48 -8.84 8.20 -12.93
N VAL A 49 -7.78 8.77 -12.35
CA VAL A 49 -7.88 9.63 -11.16
C VAL A 49 -8.02 11.06 -11.64
N GLU A 50 -9.16 11.66 -11.32
CA GLU A 50 -9.44 13.04 -11.65
C GLU A 50 -8.89 13.96 -10.55
N GLN A 51 -8.74 15.25 -10.89
CA GLN A 51 -8.27 16.24 -9.93
C GLN A 51 -9.18 16.32 -8.69
N LYS A 52 -10.50 16.17 -8.87
CA LYS A 52 -11.48 16.15 -7.77
C LYS A 52 -11.21 15.03 -6.76
N ASP A 53 -10.73 13.87 -7.21
CA ASP A 53 -10.45 12.73 -6.34
C ASP A 53 -9.22 13.00 -5.49
N LEU A 54 -8.21 13.63 -6.11
CA LEU A 54 -7.00 14.07 -5.42
C LEU A 54 -7.32 15.14 -4.38
N ASP A 55 -8.12 16.13 -4.75
CA ASP A 55 -8.52 17.22 -3.85
C ASP A 55 -9.33 16.69 -2.66
N ARG A 56 -10.31 15.80 -2.90
CA ARG A 56 -11.06 15.13 -1.83
C ARG A 56 -10.14 14.36 -0.88
N ARG A 57 -9.17 13.63 -1.43
CA ARG A 57 -8.22 12.88 -0.63
C ARG A 57 -7.31 13.78 0.20
N ILE A 58 -6.87 14.91 -0.35
CA ILE A 58 -6.09 15.92 0.38
C ILE A 58 -6.92 16.51 1.52
N ALA A 59 -8.20 16.84 1.27
CA ALA A 59 -9.13 17.31 2.28
C ALA A 59 -9.31 16.29 3.42
N GLU A 60 -9.46 15.01 3.10
CA GLU A 60 -9.54 13.94 4.10
C GLU A 60 -8.25 13.83 4.95
N ILE A 61 -7.07 13.96 4.32
CA ILE A 61 -5.79 13.95 5.04
C ILE A 61 -5.66 15.19 5.94
N ALA A 62 -6.04 16.36 5.43
CA ALA A 62 -6.04 17.62 6.17
C ALA A 62 -6.93 17.55 7.41
N GLN A 63 -8.16 17.06 7.24
CA GLN A 63 -9.11 16.85 8.34
C GLN A 63 -8.55 15.90 9.41
N ARG A 64 -7.96 14.76 9.00
CA ARG A 64 -7.41 13.77 9.93
C ARG A 64 -6.15 14.26 10.65
N SER A 65 -5.35 15.09 9.99
CA SER A 65 -4.12 15.65 10.55
C SER A 65 -4.32 16.94 11.35
N GLY A 66 -5.52 17.54 11.30
CA GLY A 66 -5.82 18.82 11.94
C GLY A 66 -5.08 20.00 11.31
N LYS A 67 -4.66 19.87 10.05
CA LYS A 67 -3.88 20.87 9.31
C LYS A 67 -4.68 21.46 8.15
N PRO A 68 -4.39 22.69 7.71
CA PRO A 68 -5.01 23.26 6.51
C PRO A 68 -4.68 22.45 5.25
N GLU A 69 -5.63 22.35 4.32
CA GLU A 69 -5.45 21.63 3.04
C GLU A 69 -4.26 22.12 2.23
N ASP A 70 -4.07 23.44 2.17
CA ASP A 70 -2.95 24.04 1.45
C ASP A 70 -1.58 23.63 2.02
N GLU A 71 -1.47 23.47 3.34
CA GLU A 71 -0.24 22.99 3.98
C GLU A 71 0.04 21.53 3.57
N ILE A 72 -1.00 20.69 3.55
CA ILE A 72 -0.89 19.30 3.12
C ILE A 72 -0.53 19.20 1.64
N ARG A 73 -1.18 19.98 0.78
CA ARG A 73 -0.88 19.99 -0.66
C ARG A 73 0.58 20.39 -0.90
N GLN A 74 1.04 21.48 -0.30
CA GLN A 74 2.45 21.90 -0.39
C GLN A 74 3.42 20.86 0.17
N TYR A 75 3.05 20.13 1.22
CA TYR A 75 3.87 19.06 1.75
C TYR A 75 3.97 17.90 0.75
N LEU A 76 2.85 17.44 0.20
CA LEU A 76 2.81 16.35 -0.78
C LEU A 76 3.57 16.72 -2.06
N ASP A 77 3.45 17.95 -2.53
CA ASP A 77 4.18 18.46 -3.70
C ASP A 77 5.69 18.50 -3.42
N ARG A 78 6.12 19.11 -2.31
CA ARG A 78 7.54 19.23 -1.94
C ARG A 78 8.22 17.87 -1.74
N GLN A 79 7.49 16.90 -1.22
CA GLN A 79 8.00 15.53 -1.00
C GLN A 79 7.80 14.62 -2.21
N ASN A 80 7.26 15.14 -3.32
CA ASN A 80 6.94 14.38 -4.53
C ASN A 80 6.08 13.13 -4.26
N LEU A 81 5.11 13.26 -3.35
CA LEU A 81 4.21 12.17 -2.93
C LEU A 81 2.91 12.10 -3.75
N ILE A 82 2.62 13.13 -4.55
CA ILE A 82 1.42 13.18 -5.39
C ILE A 82 1.32 11.99 -6.36
N PRO A 83 2.39 11.54 -7.04
CA PRO A 83 2.30 10.37 -7.92
C PRO A 83 1.89 9.10 -7.15
N GLY A 84 2.44 8.89 -5.96
CA GLY A 84 2.07 7.77 -5.10
C GLY A 84 0.63 7.85 -4.62
N LEU A 85 0.16 9.05 -4.27
CA LEU A 85 -1.22 9.27 -3.87
C LEU A 85 -2.20 9.01 -5.02
N LYS A 86 -1.84 9.39 -6.26
CA LYS A 86 -2.63 9.06 -7.45
C LYS A 86 -2.67 7.56 -7.70
N ALA A 87 -1.55 6.84 -7.55
CA ALA A 87 -1.54 5.39 -7.69
C ALA A 87 -2.46 4.72 -6.65
N GLU A 88 -2.40 5.15 -5.38
CA GLU A 88 -3.26 4.63 -4.32
C GLU A 88 -4.76 4.92 -4.57
N LEU A 89 -5.08 6.08 -5.16
CA LEU A 89 -6.45 6.41 -5.55
C LEU A 89 -6.93 5.59 -6.74
N ARG A 90 -6.07 5.36 -7.75
CA ARG A 90 -6.39 4.51 -8.90
C ARG A 90 -6.66 3.08 -8.44
N GLU A 91 -5.78 2.53 -7.60
CA GLU A 91 -5.93 1.18 -7.04
C GLU A 91 -7.27 1.02 -6.31
N ARG A 92 -7.65 2.00 -5.48
CA ARG A 92 -8.96 2.01 -4.81
C ARG A 92 -10.13 2.00 -5.77
N LYS A 93 -10.10 2.83 -6.82
CA LYS A 93 -11.15 2.86 -7.83
C LYS A 93 -11.29 1.53 -8.57
N VAL A 94 -10.17 0.87 -8.88
CA VAL A 94 -10.18 -0.47 -9.47
C VAL A 94 -10.86 -1.47 -8.53
N ILE A 95 -10.53 -1.44 -7.24
CA ILE A 95 -11.17 -2.32 -6.25
C ILE A 95 -12.67 -2.04 -6.16
N GLU A 96 -13.08 -0.77 -6.12
CA GLU A 96 -14.49 -0.37 -6.11
C GLU A 96 -15.24 -0.87 -7.36
N PHE A 97 -14.62 -0.73 -8.53
CA PHE A 97 -15.14 -1.28 -9.79
C PHE A 97 -15.29 -2.80 -9.73
N LEU A 98 -14.25 -3.52 -9.30
CA LEU A 98 -14.30 -4.98 -9.17
C LEU A 98 -15.38 -5.45 -8.19
N LEU A 99 -15.57 -4.72 -7.08
CA LEU A 99 -16.64 -5.03 -6.11
C LEU A 99 -18.03 -4.75 -6.66
N ALA A 100 -18.20 -3.73 -7.50
CA ALA A 100 -19.47 -3.42 -8.14
C ALA A 100 -19.87 -4.48 -9.18
N GLU A 101 -18.91 -5.01 -9.93
CA GLU A 101 -19.13 -6.09 -10.91
C GLU A 101 -19.17 -7.49 -10.27
N ALA A 102 -18.62 -7.65 -9.07
CA ALA A 102 -18.60 -8.91 -8.37
C ALA A 102 -20.02 -9.31 -7.92
N LYS A 103 -20.41 -10.54 -8.25
CA LYS A 103 -21.54 -11.20 -7.60
C LYS A 103 -21.11 -11.62 -6.19
N VAL A 104 -21.35 -10.75 -5.22
CA VAL A 104 -21.05 -11.04 -3.81
C VAL A 104 -22.15 -11.94 -3.26
N GLU A 105 -21.84 -13.20 -3.01
CA GLU A 105 -22.67 -14.07 -2.18
C GLU A 105 -22.28 -13.84 -0.72
N GLU A 106 -23.16 -13.20 0.08
CA GLU A 106 -23.01 -13.16 1.53
C GLU A 106 -23.17 -14.60 2.08
N LYS A 107 -22.18 -15.06 2.83
CA LYS A 107 -22.21 -16.34 3.55
C LYS A 107 -22.70 -16.17 4.98
#